data_AF-A0A4Y7PDE4-F1
#
_entry.id   AF-A0A4Y7PDE4-F1
#
_cell.length_a   1.000
_cell.length_b   1.000
_cell.length_c   1.000
_cell.angle_alpha   90.00
_cell.angle_beta   90.00
_cell.angle_gamma   90.00
#
_symmetry.space_group_name_H-M   'P 1'
#
loop_
_entity.id
_entity.type
_entity.pdbx_description
1 polymer ?
#
loop_
_entity_poly.entity_id
_entity_poly.type
_entity_poly.pdbx_seq_one_letter_code
_entity_poly.pdbx_strand_id
1 'polypeptide(L)'
;FLPFKSEVDWRVAKWFIKDGPEMLGLSFHNIRDLHSRIDKLPKRAIWNECTVSLKDDPMQEHLIQYRNPVHAIQSLWGNPAHTEQLVYRPEKMWSNSSKDSQLYNEMWTGDWWWKMQDLLPEGATISPVILSTDKTQLTLF
;
A
#
# COMPACT_ATOMS: atom_id res chain seq x y z
N PHE A 1 16.47 -37.74 24.27
CA PHE A 1 16.32 -36.62 23.32
C PHE A 1 16.16 -35.25 23.99
N LEU A 2 16.29 -35.11 25.32
CA LEU A 2 16.31 -33.79 25.99
C LEU A 2 17.38 -32.88 25.34
N PRO A 3 17.09 -31.58 25.08
CA PRO A 3 15.91 -30.80 25.49
C PRO A 3 14.62 -31.01 24.66
N PHE A 4 14.60 -31.90 23.66
CA PHE A 4 13.45 -32.15 22.78
C PHE A 4 12.50 -33.21 23.34
N LYS A 5 11.20 -33.04 23.07
CA LYS A 5 10.13 -33.90 23.61
C LYS A 5 10.05 -35.26 22.93
N SER A 6 10.57 -35.40 21.72
CA SER A 6 10.58 -36.67 20.97
C SER A 6 11.72 -36.71 19.95
N GLU A 7 11.96 -37.89 19.37
CA GLU A 7 12.92 -38.04 18.26
C GLU A 7 12.49 -37.25 17.01
N VAL A 8 11.17 -37.20 16.72
CA VAL A 8 10.62 -36.41 15.62
C VAL A 8 10.90 -34.92 15.82
N ASP A 9 10.70 -34.43 17.04
CA ASP A 9 10.98 -33.03 17.42
C ASP A 9 12.47 -32.69 17.20
N TRP A 10 13.38 -33.57 17.62
CA TRP A 10 14.81 -33.42 17.34
C TRP A 10 15.14 -33.50 15.84
N ARG A 11 14.51 -34.40 15.08
CA ARG A 11 14.75 -34.54 13.63
C ARG A 11 14.27 -33.33 12.85
N VAL A 12 13.13 -32.74 13.22
CA VAL A 12 12.61 -31.50 12.63
C VAL A 12 13.54 -30.33 12.95
N ALA A 13 13.97 -30.19 14.21
CA ALA A 13 14.94 -29.16 14.59
C ALA A 13 16.28 -29.34 13.85
N LYS A 14 16.78 -30.57 13.74
CA LYS A 14 18.01 -30.91 13.02
C LYS A 14 17.88 -30.63 11.52
N TRP A 15 16.73 -30.93 10.91
CA TRP A 15 16.44 -30.61 9.52
C TRP A 15 16.41 -29.10 9.29
N PHE A 16 15.72 -28.36 10.16
CA PHE A 16 15.65 -26.89 10.10
C PHE A 16 17.04 -26.24 10.19
N ILE A 17 17.95 -26.82 10.97
CA ILE A 17 19.34 -26.35 11.10
C ILE A 17 20.20 -26.75 9.89
N LYS A 18 20.02 -27.97 9.36
CA LYS A 18 20.91 -28.55 8.33
C LYS A 18 20.54 -28.12 6.91
N ASP A 19 19.26 -28.16 6.59
CA ASP A 19 18.75 -27.90 5.24
C ASP A 19 18.07 -26.52 5.16
N GLY A 20 17.87 -25.86 6.30
CA GLY A 20 17.42 -24.48 6.38
C GLY A 20 16.01 -24.23 5.81
N PRO A 21 15.56 -22.97 5.83
CA PRO A 21 14.39 -22.52 5.09
C PRO A 21 14.53 -22.65 3.54
N GLU A 22 15.66 -23.16 3.03
CA GLU A 22 15.94 -23.28 1.59
C GLU A 22 14.97 -24.25 0.89
N MET A 23 14.52 -25.32 1.58
CA MET A 23 13.45 -26.20 1.05
C MET A 23 12.07 -25.53 0.99
N LEU A 24 11.87 -24.42 1.72
CA LEU A 24 10.61 -23.65 1.68
C LEU A 24 10.60 -22.64 0.52
N GLY A 25 11.67 -22.58 -0.29
CA GLY A 25 11.81 -21.57 -1.34
C GLY A 25 11.88 -20.14 -0.79
N LEU A 26 12.26 -19.99 0.48
CA LEU A 26 12.31 -18.68 1.11
C LEU A 26 13.51 -17.89 0.58
N SER A 27 13.29 -16.60 0.39
CA SER A 27 14.32 -15.72 -0.16
C SER A 27 15.44 -15.40 0.83
N PHE A 28 15.39 -15.87 2.09
CA PHE A 28 16.34 -15.55 3.14
C PHE A 28 16.81 -16.78 3.92
N HIS A 29 18.03 -16.73 4.43
CA HIS A 29 18.73 -17.90 5.00
C HIS A 29 18.95 -17.78 6.51
N ASN A 30 18.77 -16.59 7.08
CA ASN A 30 18.83 -16.33 8.52
C ASN A 30 18.05 -15.05 8.89
N ILE A 31 17.88 -14.82 10.18
CA ILE A 31 17.15 -13.67 10.74
C ILE A 31 17.78 -12.33 10.31
N ARG A 32 19.12 -12.26 10.20
CA ARG A 32 19.82 -11.04 9.77
C ARG A 32 19.53 -10.69 8.32
N ASP A 33 19.50 -11.68 7.42
CA ASP A 33 19.13 -11.53 6.01
C ASP A 33 17.65 -11.14 5.88
N LEU A 34 16.76 -11.73 6.69
CA LEU A 34 15.36 -11.31 6.78
C LEU A 34 15.23 -9.83 7.18
N HIS A 35 15.88 -9.39 8.26
CA HIS A 35 15.85 -7.98 8.68
C HIS A 35 16.42 -7.06 7.60
N SER A 36 17.55 -7.43 6.98
CA SER A 36 18.14 -6.65 5.88
C SER A 36 17.19 -6.52 4.68
N ARG A 37 16.31 -7.49 4.43
CA ARG A 37 15.28 -7.43 3.39
C ARG A 37 14.08 -6.59 3.81
N ILE A 38 13.65 -6.69 5.07
CA ILE A 38 12.60 -5.84 5.63
C ILE A 38 13.02 -4.36 5.56
N ASP A 39 14.29 -4.06 5.85
CA ASP A 39 14.84 -2.70 5.77
C ASP A 39 14.87 -2.13 4.34
N LYS A 40 14.85 -3.01 3.32
CA LYS A 40 14.75 -2.62 1.90
C LYS A 40 13.32 -2.40 1.44
N LEU A 41 12.31 -2.74 2.25
CA LEU A 41 10.92 -2.46 1.89
C LEU A 41 10.71 -0.95 1.73
N PRO A 42 9.88 -0.52 0.77
CA PRO A 42 9.62 0.89 0.56
C PRO A 42 9.09 1.52 1.86
N LYS A 43 9.70 2.64 2.24
CA LYS A 43 9.34 3.35 3.46
C LYS A 43 7.89 3.81 3.38
N ARG A 44 7.14 3.57 4.45
CA ARG A 44 5.77 4.06 4.58
C ARG A 44 5.74 5.57 4.81
N ALA A 45 4.61 6.19 4.50
CA ALA A 45 4.39 7.59 4.79
C ALA A 45 4.48 7.87 6.31
N ILE A 46 5.29 8.87 6.66
CA ILE A 46 5.57 9.25 8.04
C ILE A 46 4.38 10.02 8.62
N TRP A 47 4.05 9.71 9.88
CA TRP A 47 3.10 10.48 10.68
C TRP A 47 3.73 11.78 11.16
N ASN A 48 2.98 12.87 11.03
CA ASN A 48 3.30 14.18 11.55
C ASN A 48 2.22 14.60 12.53
N GLU A 49 2.58 15.53 13.40
CA GLU A 49 1.68 16.07 14.41
C GLU A 49 1.70 17.59 14.31
N CYS A 50 0.53 18.21 14.45
CA CYS A 50 0.41 19.64 14.63
C CYS A 50 -0.72 19.94 15.60
N THR A 51 -0.63 21.09 16.26
CA THR A 51 -1.70 21.60 17.10
C THR A 51 -2.42 22.70 16.36
N VAL A 52 -3.75 22.64 16.34
CA VAL A 52 -4.60 23.70 15.77
C VAL A 52 -5.57 24.21 16.82
N SER A 53 -5.83 25.51 16.81
CA SER A 53 -6.93 26.12 17.55
C SER A 53 -8.03 26.55 16.59
N LEU A 54 -9.28 26.42 17.03
CA LEU A 54 -10.43 26.84 16.23
C LEU A 54 -10.66 28.34 16.44
N LYS A 55 -11.14 29.04 15.41
CA LYS A 55 -11.40 30.49 15.52
C LYS A 55 -12.43 30.82 16.61
N ASP A 56 -13.38 29.93 16.80
CA ASP A 56 -14.49 30.10 17.74
C ASP A 56 -14.11 29.69 19.18
N ASP A 57 -13.04 28.92 19.35
CA ASP A 57 -12.43 28.62 20.65
C ASP A 57 -10.89 28.61 20.54
N PRO A 58 -10.25 29.80 20.61
CA PRO A 58 -8.80 29.91 20.48
C PRO A 58 -8.03 29.34 21.69
N MET A 59 -8.71 29.12 22.82
CA MET A 59 -8.11 28.60 24.05
C MET A 59 -8.03 27.07 24.01
N GLN A 60 -8.88 26.42 23.22
CA GLN A 60 -8.83 24.99 23.01
C GLN A 60 -7.88 24.61 21.88
N GLU A 61 -6.81 23.91 22.26
CA GLU A 61 -5.85 23.33 21.34
C GLU A 61 -6.22 21.88 21.00
N HIS A 62 -6.22 21.55 19.71
CA HIS A 62 -6.50 20.22 19.20
C HIS A 62 -5.25 19.63 18.52
N LEU A 63 -4.82 18.47 19.00
CA LEU A 63 -3.76 17.70 18.36
C LEU A 63 -4.32 17.03 17.09
N ILE A 64 -3.69 17.30 15.95
CA ILE A 64 -3.95 16.66 14.66
C ILE A 64 -2.76 15.80 14.28
N GLN A 65 -3.03 14.53 14.00
CA GLN A 65 -2.07 13.63 13.40
C GLN A 65 -2.38 13.48 11.91
N TYR A 66 -1.40 13.69 11.06
CA TYR A 66 -1.59 13.67 9.61
C TYR A 66 -0.38 13.10 8.88
N ARG A 67 -0.59 12.76 7.61
CA ARG A 67 0.48 12.34 6.69
C ARG A 67 0.51 13.29 5.51
N ASN A 68 1.70 13.52 4.95
CA ASN A 68 1.78 14.18 3.66
C ASN A 68 1.04 13.31 2.62
N PRO A 69 0.02 13.84 1.92
CA PRO A 69 -0.83 13.05 1.02
C PRO A 69 -0.04 12.44 -0.13
N VAL A 70 0.98 13.14 -0.66
CA VAL A 70 1.83 12.63 -1.74
C VAL A 70 2.60 11.40 -1.27
N HIS A 71 3.23 11.48 -0.09
CA HIS A 71 3.95 10.33 0.48
C HIS A 71 3.00 9.17 0.83
N ALA A 72 1.78 9.47 1.30
CA ALA A 72 0.76 8.45 1.56
C ALA A 72 0.39 7.70 0.29
N ILE A 73 0.14 8.42 -0.81
CA ILE A 73 -0.16 7.82 -2.12
C ILE A 73 1.03 7.00 -2.62
N GLN A 74 2.25 7.54 -2.58
CA GLN A 74 3.46 6.80 -2.97
C GLN A 74 3.64 5.51 -2.17
N SER A 75 3.37 5.54 -0.86
CA SER A 75 3.44 4.37 0.01
C SER A 75 2.38 3.32 -0.33
N LEU A 76 1.19 3.72 -0.79
CA LEU A 76 0.14 2.80 -1.22
C LEU A 76 0.50 2.16 -2.56
N TRP A 77 0.95 2.98 -3.52
CA TRP A 77 1.37 2.51 -4.86
C TRP A 77 2.60 1.62 -4.82
N GLY A 78 3.51 1.84 -3.87
CA GLY A 78 4.68 1.01 -3.67
C GLY A 78 4.42 -0.29 -2.90
N ASN A 79 3.19 -0.54 -2.43
CA ASN A 79 2.88 -1.73 -1.66
C ASN A 79 2.56 -2.91 -2.59
N PRO A 80 3.36 -4.00 -2.59
CA PRO A 80 3.13 -5.15 -3.46
C PRO A 80 1.77 -5.83 -3.25
N ALA A 81 1.15 -5.67 -2.07
CA ALA A 81 -0.17 -6.23 -1.80
C ALA A 81 -1.29 -5.63 -2.67
N HIS A 82 -1.03 -4.51 -3.36
CA HIS A 82 -2.00 -3.80 -4.18
C HIS A 82 -1.70 -3.92 -5.69
N THR A 83 -0.66 -4.66 -6.08
CA THR A 83 -0.19 -4.70 -7.47
C THR A 83 -1.25 -5.18 -8.45
N GLU A 84 -2.11 -6.12 -8.06
CA GLU A 84 -3.18 -6.66 -8.91
C GLU A 84 -4.32 -5.66 -9.14
N GLN A 85 -4.47 -4.66 -8.27
CA GLN A 85 -5.53 -3.66 -8.34
C GLN A 85 -5.07 -2.34 -8.98
N LEU A 86 -3.76 -2.17 -9.21
CA LEU A 86 -3.23 -0.93 -9.79
C LEU A 86 -3.32 -0.94 -11.31
N VAL A 87 -3.85 0.15 -11.87
CA VAL A 87 -3.92 0.39 -13.31
C VAL A 87 -3.02 1.59 -13.66
N TYR A 88 -2.06 1.36 -14.56
CA TYR A 88 -1.00 2.32 -14.92
C TYR A 88 -1.25 3.04 -16.25
N ARG A 89 -2.32 2.70 -16.97
CA ARG A 89 -2.64 3.31 -18.26
C ARG A 89 -4.15 3.36 -18.47
N PRO A 90 -4.66 4.38 -19.16
CA PRO A 90 -6.06 4.41 -19.53
C PRO A 90 -6.37 3.34 -20.59
N GLU A 91 -7.60 2.83 -20.58
CA GLU A 91 -8.06 1.83 -21.55
C GLU A 91 -9.53 2.03 -21.86
N LYS A 92 -9.86 2.07 -23.16
CA LYS A 92 -11.25 2.25 -23.62
C LYS A 92 -11.95 0.89 -23.70
N MET A 93 -13.01 0.74 -22.93
CA MET A 93 -13.88 -0.43 -22.96
C MET A 93 -15.12 -0.13 -23.81
N TRP A 94 -15.57 -1.11 -24.58
CA TRP A 94 -16.70 -0.96 -25.50
C TRP A 94 -17.72 -2.07 -25.24
N SER A 95 -19.01 -1.76 -25.39
CA SER A 95 -20.09 -2.73 -25.16
C SER A 95 -20.24 -3.73 -26.30
N ASN A 96 -19.70 -3.44 -27.48
CA ASN A 96 -19.79 -4.27 -28.67
C ASN A 96 -18.52 -4.14 -29.53
N SER A 97 -18.35 -5.07 -30.48
CA SER A 97 -17.21 -5.06 -31.42
C SER A 97 -17.21 -3.84 -32.35
N SER A 98 -18.37 -3.22 -32.56
CA SER A 98 -18.53 -2.02 -33.40
C SER A 98 -17.98 -0.74 -32.74
N LYS A 99 -17.72 -0.76 -31.42
CA LYS A 99 -17.23 0.39 -30.64
C LYS A 99 -18.14 1.63 -30.70
N ASP A 100 -19.45 1.41 -30.80
CA ASP A 100 -20.42 2.52 -30.90
C ASP A 100 -20.74 3.14 -29.53
N SER A 101 -20.63 2.35 -28.45
CA SER A 101 -20.86 2.81 -27.08
C SER A 101 -19.73 2.39 -26.14
N GLN A 102 -19.05 3.40 -25.58
CA GLN A 102 -18.00 3.23 -24.59
C GLN A 102 -18.60 2.93 -23.22
N LEU A 103 -17.98 2.01 -22.50
CA LEU A 103 -18.33 1.66 -21.13
C LEU A 103 -17.44 2.44 -20.15
N TYR A 104 -18.08 3.08 -19.17
CA TYR A 104 -17.43 3.86 -18.12
C TYR A 104 -17.70 3.21 -16.78
N ASN A 105 -16.73 2.45 -16.26
CA ASN A 105 -16.84 1.78 -14.95
C ASN A 105 -15.87 2.37 -13.93
N GLU A 106 -14.65 2.64 -14.37
CA GLU A 106 -13.55 3.12 -13.54
C GLU A 106 -12.94 4.39 -14.12
N MET A 107 -12.21 5.14 -13.31
CA MET A 107 -11.58 6.39 -13.76
C MET A 107 -10.68 6.18 -14.99
N TRP A 108 -9.96 5.07 -15.09
CA TRP A 108 -9.04 4.74 -16.20
C TRP A 108 -9.77 4.40 -17.51
N THR A 109 -11.09 4.22 -17.46
CA THR A 109 -11.96 3.96 -18.62
C THR A 109 -12.56 5.25 -19.19
N GLY A 110 -12.42 6.36 -18.45
CA GLY A 110 -12.89 7.68 -18.82
C GLY A 110 -11.99 8.36 -19.85
N ASP A 111 -12.62 9.12 -20.76
CA ASP A 111 -11.90 9.96 -21.73
C ASP A 111 -11.02 11.03 -21.05
N TRP A 112 -11.36 11.43 -19.83
CA TRP A 112 -10.57 12.39 -19.07
C TRP A 112 -9.17 11.86 -18.76
N TRP A 113 -9.02 10.60 -18.34
CA TRP A 113 -7.72 10.03 -18.03
C TRP A 113 -6.85 9.96 -19.29
N TRP A 114 -7.43 9.57 -20.43
CA TRP A 114 -6.76 9.61 -21.74
C TRP A 114 -6.17 11.00 -22.03
N LYS A 115 -7.00 12.04 -21.99
CA LYS A 115 -6.59 13.41 -22.28
C LYS A 115 -5.49 13.90 -21.35
N MET A 116 -5.58 13.57 -20.06
CA MET A 116 -4.59 14.00 -19.08
C MET A 116 -3.29 13.20 -19.19
N GLN A 117 -3.36 11.92 -19.56
CA GLN A 117 -2.18 11.05 -19.70
C GLN A 117 -1.31 11.50 -20.86
N ASP A 118 -1.91 12.01 -21.95
CA ASP A 118 -1.20 12.57 -23.10
C ASP A 118 -0.41 13.86 -22.78
N LEU A 119 -0.73 14.52 -21.66
CA LEU A 119 -0.01 15.71 -21.20
C LEU A 119 1.20 15.38 -20.31
N LEU A 120 1.37 14.11 -19.93
CA LEU A 120 2.43 13.67 -19.02
C LEU A 120 3.64 13.13 -19.81
N PRO A 121 4.85 13.23 -19.23
CA PRO A 121 6.04 12.64 -19.85
C PRO A 121 5.95 11.12 -19.93
N GLU A 122 6.73 10.54 -20.85
CA GLU A 122 6.83 9.10 -20.98
C GLU A 122 7.25 8.43 -19.66
N GLY A 123 6.55 7.35 -19.29
CA GLY A 123 6.77 6.62 -18.04
C GLY A 123 6.00 7.17 -16.83
N ALA A 124 5.32 8.32 -16.93
CA ALA A 124 4.42 8.80 -15.88
C ALA A 124 3.02 8.19 -16.01
N THR A 125 2.31 8.07 -14.88
CA THR A 125 0.89 7.67 -14.83
C THR A 125 0.11 8.61 -13.92
N ILE A 126 -1.18 8.76 -14.20
CA ILE A 126 -2.11 9.46 -13.32
C ILE A 126 -2.47 8.56 -12.13
N SER A 127 -2.61 9.17 -10.96
CA SER A 127 -3.23 8.54 -9.78
C SER A 127 -4.47 9.35 -9.39
N PRO A 128 -5.69 8.85 -9.61
CA PRO A 128 -6.90 9.51 -9.13
C PRO A 128 -6.96 9.45 -7.60
N VAL A 129 -7.37 10.55 -6.97
CA VAL A 129 -7.48 10.66 -5.51
C VAL A 129 -8.87 11.20 -5.17
N ILE A 130 -9.62 10.45 -4.38
CA ILE A 130 -10.89 10.89 -3.81
C ILE A 130 -10.61 11.28 -2.36
N LEU A 131 -10.90 12.54 -2.03
CA LEU A 131 -10.83 13.03 -0.66
C LEU A 131 -12.20 12.85 -0.01
N SER A 132 -12.26 12.05 1.04
CA SER A 132 -13.44 11.89 1.87
C SER A 132 -13.13 12.32 3.31
N THR A 133 -14.11 12.95 3.94
CA THR A 133 -14.05 13.30 5.36
C THR A 133 -15.15 12.54 6.07
N ASP A 134 -14.79 11.63 6.96
CA ASP A 134 -15.77 11.01 7.84
C ASP A 134 -16.08 11.92 9.02
N LYS A 135 -17.36 12.06 9.37
CA LYS A 135 -17.78 12.83 10.54
C LYS A 135 -17.79 11.91 11.74
N THR A 136 -16.66 11.80 12.42
CA THR A 136 -16.61 11.14 13.73
C THR A 136 -17.19 12.08 14.80
N GLN A 137 -18.26 11.65 15.48
CA GLN A 137 -18.71 12.32 16.71
C GLN A 137 -17.61 12.14 17.77
N LEU A 138 -16.91 13.22 18.09
CA LEU A 138 -15.79 13.17 19.04
C LEU A 138 -16.19 13.35 20.51
N THR A 139 -17.49 13.44 20.82
CA THR A 139 -17.96 13.54 22.21
C THR A 139 -19.34 12.92 22.39
N LEU A 140 -19.41 11.88 23.22
CA LEU A 140 -20.62 11.45 23.91
C LEU A 140 -20.81 12.40 25.11
N PHE A 141 -21.67 13.39 24.97
CA PHE A 141 -22.24 14.10 26.11
C PHE A 141 -23.72 13.75 26.22
#